data_AF-A0A2G2G3M5-F1
#
_entry.id   AF-A0A2G2G3M5-F1
#
_cell.length_a   1.000
_cell.length_b   1.000
_cell.length_c   1.000
_cell.angle_alpha   90.00
_cell.angle_beta   90.00
_cell.angle_gamma   90.00
#
_symmetry.space_group_name_H-M   'P 1'
#
loop_
_entity.id
_entity.type
_entity.pdbx_description
1 polymer ?
#
loop_
_entity_poly.entity_id
_entity_poly.type
_entity_poly.pdbx_seq_one_letter_code
_entity_poly.pdbx_strand_id
1 'polypeptide(L)'
;MKQTFSVKNWDEFQHYKDRNPPWIKLHNHLLDDYEFEMLGDAAKGHLLCIWMLASRTKNEMILDDKWITKKIGASNKVNLEALISAGFLIVEHDASNSLHNKTQLATVSVPSEEKRRGEERQRRVDNSRFSPPLDVDTVFYFESKGSTSIEAEKFWLFYDSKNWMVGKSKMKKWQSAASGWIKRNQAEVNKKDILAASSASNWHEEDLGL
;
A
#
# COMPACT_ATOMS: atom_id res chain seq x y z
N MET A 1 -11.64 -24.15 29.04
CA MET A 1 -11.43 -22.77 28.56
C MET A 1 -12.49 -22.40 27.54
N LYS A 2 -12.74 -21.11 27.28
CA LYS A 2 -13.56 -20.68 26.14
C LYS A 2 -12.67 -20.68 24.90
N GLN A 3 -13.08 -21.37 23.84
CA GLN A 3 -12.37 -21.32 22.57
C GLN A 3 -12.55 -19.94 21.93
N THR A 4 -11.48 -19.41 21.35
CA THR A 4 -11.46 -18.14 20.65
C THR A 4 -11.16 -18.34 19.18
N PHE A 5 -11.55 -17.36 18.37
CA PHE A 5 -11.19 -17.30 16.96
C PHE A 5 -10.85 -15.88 16.56
N SER A 6 -10.13 -15.78 15.44
CA SER A 6 -9.68 -14.54 14.85
C SER A 6 -9.91 -14.52 13.34
N VAL A 7 -10.00 -13.34 12.75
CA VAL A 7 -10.07 -13.16 11.29
C VAL A 7 -8.69 -13.40 10.70
N LYS A 8 -8.61 -14.24 9.67
CA LYS A 8 -7.38 -14.52 8.93
C LYS A 8 -6.84 -13.24 8.27
N ASN A 9 -5.52 -13.07 8.25
CA ASN A 9 -4.82 -11.94 7.62
C ASN A 9 -5.30 -10.56 8.08
N TRP A 10 -5.72 -10.43 9.34
CA TRP A 10 -6.31 -9.19 9.89
C TRP A 10 -5.47 -7.92 9.66
N ASP A 11 -4.14 -8.04 9.68
CA ASP A 11 -3.21 -6.94 9.44
C ASP A 11 -3.36 -6.28 8.07
N GLU A 12 -3.92 -6.98 7.08
CA GLU A 12 -4.22 -6.43 5.75
C GLU A 12 -5.46 -5.53 5.77
N PHE A 13 -6.43 -5.85 6.62
CA PHE A 13 -7.71 -5.14 6.76
C PHE A 13 -7.57 -3.90 7.65
N GLN A 14 -6.66 -3.93 8.63
CA GLN A 14 -6.48 -2.82 9.57
C GLN A 14 -5.03 -2.59 10.03
N HIS A 15 -4.61 -1.33 9.98
CA HIS A 15 -3.29 -0.87 10.45
C HIS A 15 -3.34 -0.18 11.83
N TYR A 16 -4.51 0.33 12.27
CA TYR A 16 -4.66 0.89 13.62
C TYR A 16 -4.49 -0.21 14.65
N LYS A 17 -3.51 -0.04 15.56
CA LYS A 17 -3.23 -0.97 16.67
C LYS A 17 -3.83 -0.49 17.99
N ASP A 18 -3.85 0.82 18.19
CA ASP A 18 -4.47 1.47 19.34
C ASP A 18 -5.53 2.43 18.84
N ARG A 19 -6.80 2.14 19.20
CA ARG A 19 -8.08 2.88 19.00
C ARG A 19 -9.17 1.92 18.49
N ASN A 20 -10.44 2.31 18.64
CA ASN A 20 -11.59 1.67 17.99
C ASN A 20 -11.78 2.33 16.61
N PRO A 21 -11.26 1.74 15.51
CA PRO A 21 -11.17 2.42 14.24
C PRO A 21 -12.57 2.61 13.62
N PRO A 22 -12.81 3.73 12.91
CA PRO A 22 -14.12 4.00 12.32
C PRO A 22 -14.41 3.17 11.05
N TRP A 23 -13.41 2.47 10.49
CA TRP A 23 -13.52 1.71 9.24
C TRP A 23 -12.51 0.55 9.20
N ILE A 24 -12.71 -0.39 8.27
CA ILE A 24 -11.77 -1.44 7.86
C ILE A 24 -11.54 -1.37 6.34
N LYS A 25 -10.40 -1.84 5.84
CA LYS A 25 -10.20 -1.96 4.38
C LYS A 25 -10.97 -3.16 3.87
N LEU A 26 -11.72 -2.99 2.78
CA LEU A 26 -12.31 -4.09 2.03
C LEU A 26 -11.64 -4.13 0.66
N HIS A 27 -10.98 -5.23 0.33
CA HIS A 27 -10.23 -5.38 -0.91
C HIS A 27 -11.13 -6.00 -1.99
N ASN A 28 -11.02 -5.51 -3.22
CA ASN A 28 -11.84 -5.96 -4.34
C ASN A 28 -11.59 -7.41 -4.75
N HIS A 29 -10.37 -7.92 -4.56
CA HIS A 29 -9.98 -9.30 -4.85
C HIS A 29 -10.78 -10.35 -4.07
N LEU A 30 -11.57 -9.94 -3.07
CA LEU A 30 -12.48 -10.81 -2.35
C LEU A 30 -13.54 -11.38 -3.29
N LEU A 31 -13.89 -10.62 -4.33
CA LEU A 31 -14.81 -11.07 -5.37
C LEU A 31 -14.15 -12.00 -6.39
N ASP A 32 -12.83 -12.23 -6.29
CA ASP A 32 -12.10 -13.23 -7.08
C ASP A 32 -11.79 -14.49 -6.24
N ASP A 33 -12.20 -14.51 -4.96
CA ASP A 33 -11.96 -15.63 -4.05
C ASP A 33 -13.09 -16.67 -4.19
N TYR A 34 -12.75 -17.84 -4.70
CA TYR A 34 -13.69 -18.94 -4.93
C TYR A 34 -14.44 -19.37 -3.67
N GLU A 35 -13.77 -19.42 -2.52
CA GLU A 35 -14.39 -19.81 -1.26
C GLU A 35 -15.41 -18.74 -0.83
N PHE A 36 -15.10 -17.46 -1.06
CA PHE A 36 -16.04 -16.37 -0.80
C PHE A 36 -17.25 -16.45 -1.73
N GLU A 37 -17.04 -16.71 -3.03
CA GLU A 37 -18.12 -16.84 -4.01
C GLU A 37 -19.11 -17.96 -3.64
N MET A 38 -18.59 -19.09 -3.15
CA MET A 38 -19.38 -20.26 -2.74
C MET A 38 -20.20 -20.03 -1.46
N LEU A 39 -19.90 -19.00 -0.67
CA LEU A 39 -20.73 -18.65 0.48
C LEU A 39 -22.11 -18.15 0.04
N GLY A 40 -23.15 -18.59 0.74
CA GLY A 40 -24.49 -18.02 0.59
C GLY A 40 -24.52 -16.54 0.99
N ASP A 41 -25.46 -15.78 0.42
CA ASP A 41 -25.53 -14.31 0.60
C ASP A 41 -25.57 -13.87 2.07
N ALA A 42 -26.32 -14.59 2.91
CA ALA A 42 -26.35 -14.33 4.34
C ALA A 42 -24.97 -14.54 5.00
N ALA A 43 -24.25 -15.61 4.62
CA ALA A 43 -22.92 -15.90 5.16
C ALA A 43 -21.88 -14.86 4.72
N LYS A 44 -21.95 -14.38 3.47
CA LYS A 44 -21.13 -13.24 2.99
C LYS A 44 -21.37 -12.01 3.85
N GLY A 45 -22.63 -11.65 4.08
CA GLY A 45 -23.00 -10.53 4.95
C GLY A 45 -22.51 -10.71 6.40
N HIS A 46 -22.68 -11.91 6.97
CA HIS A 46 -22.20 -12.22 8.31
C HIS A 46 -20.68 -12.06 8.41
N LEU A 47 -19.93 -12.54 7.42
CA LEU A 47 -18.48 -12.44 7.38
C LEU A 47 -18.01 -10.98 7.40
N LEU A 48 -18.60 -10.12 6.56
CA LEU A 48 -18.28 -8.68 6.53
C LEU A 48 -18.59 -8.01 7.89
N CYS A 49 -19.70 -8.36 8.53
CA CYS A 49 -20.04 -7.84 9.85
C CYS A 49 -19.10 -8.37 10.95
N ILE A 50 -18.64 -9.62 10.86
CA ILE A 50 -17.62 -10.19 11.76
C ILE A 50 -16.29 -9.45 11.60
N TRP A 51 -15.88 -9.10 10.38
CA TRP A 51 -14.68 -8.28 10.17
C TRP A 51 -14.81 -6.89 10.80
N MET A 52 -15.99 -6.27 10.74
CA MET A 52 -16.22 -5.02 11.47
C MET A 52 -16.14 -5.22 12.99
N LEU A 53 -16.66 -6.34 13.50
CA LEU A 53 -16.58 -6.67 14.93
C LEU A 53 -15.13 -6.88 15.38
N ALA A 54 -14.31 -7.57 14.58
CA ALA A 54 -12.89 -7.80 14.85
C ALA A 54 -12.12 -6.50 15.08
N SER A 55 -12.48 -5.42 14.38
CA SER A 55 -11.86 -4.11 14.59
C SER A 55 -12.09 -3.51 15.99
N ARG A 56 -13.17 -3.93 16.65
CA ARG A 56 -13.57 -3.47 17.99
C ARG A 56 -13.04 -4.37 19.10
N THR A 57 -12.66 -5.60 18.76
CA THR A 57 -12.25 -6.64 19.71
C THR A 57 -10.80 -7.06 19.54
N LYS A 58 -9.97 -6.22 18.88
CA LYS A 58 -8.56 -6.53 18.58
C LYS A 58 -8.37 -7.89 17.90
N ASN A 59 -9.35 -8.27 17.07
CA ASN A 59 -9.39 -9.54 16.36
C ASN A 59 -9.46 -10.80 17.26
N GLU A 60 -9.82 -10.64 18.53
CA GLU A 60 -10.03 -11.76 19.45
C GLU A 60 -11.53 -11.88 19.77
N MET A 61 -12.15 -12.98 19.37
CA MET A 61 -13.59 -13.22 19.56
C MET A 61 -13.83 -14.60 20.14
N ILE A 62 -14.92 -14.74 20.90
CA ILE A 62 -15.33 -16.02 21.49
C ILE A 62 -16.02 -16.84 20.41
N LEU A 63 -15.64 -18.12 20.27
CA LEU A 63 -16.27 -19.08 19.37
C LEU A 63 -17.66 -19.49 19.88
N ASP A 64 -18.65 -18.62 19.65
CA ASP A 64 -20.05 -18.81 20.02
C ASP A 64 -20.98 -18.19 18.96
N ASP A 65 -21.61 -19.04 18.16
CA ASP A 65 -22.58 -18.67 17.12
C ASP A 65 -23.68 -17.73 17.66
N LYS A 66 -24.24 -18.02 18.85
CA LYS A 66 -25.36 -17.26 19.41
C LYS A 66 -24.91 -15.88 19.85
N TRP A 67 -23.73 -15.81 20.48
CA TRP A 67 -23.14 -14.54 20.87
C TRP A 67 -22.82 -13.67 19.65
N ILE A 68 -22.17 -14.24 18.63
CA ILE A 68 -21.83 -13.51 17.39
C ILE A 68 -23.10 -13.03 16.68
N THR A 69 -24.10 -13.90 16.50
CA THR A 69 -25.38 -13.55 15.86
C THR A 69 -26.00 -12.31 16.49
N LYS A 70 -26.06 -12.26 17.84
CA LYS A 70 -26.56 -11.10 18.58
C LYS A 70 -25.65 -9.88 18.44
N LYS A 71 -24.33 -10.08 18.49
CA LYS A 71 -23.35 -8.99 18.50
C LYS A 71 -23.30 -8.25 17.17
N ILE A 72 -23.44 -8.97 16.06
CA ILE A 72 -23.47 -8.39 14.71
C ILE A 72 -24.87 -7.99 14.24
N GLY A 73 -25.92 -8.29 15.02
CA GLY A 73 -27.30 -7.95 14.68
C GLY A 73 -27.85 -8.75 13.49
N ALA A 74 -27.41 -9.99 13.30
CA ALA A 74 -27.87 -10.83 12.20
C ALA A 74 -29.30 -11.35 12.44
N SER A 75 -30.11 -11.36 11.39
CA SER A 75 -31.46 -11.95 11.42
C SER A 75 -31.42 -13.47 11.27
N ASN A 76 -30.49 -13.99 10.47
CA ASN A 76 -30.27 -15.42 10.28
C ASN A 76 -29.22 -15.93 11.28
N LYS A 77 -29.25 -17.23 11.59
CA LYS A 77 -28.24 -17.86 12.44
C LYS A 77 -26.87 -17.75 11.75
N VAL A 78 -25.88 -17.20 12.46
CA VAL A 78 -24.48 -17.25 12.03
C VAL A 78 -23.94 -18.67 12.23
N ASN A 79 -23.26 -19.19 11.21
CA ASN A 79 -22.60 -20.49 11.24
C ASN A 79 -21.09 -20.26 11.18
N LEU A 80 -20.42 -20.22 12.33
CA LEU A 80 -18.97 -19.97 12.40
C LEU A 80 -18.18 -21.13 11.78
N GLU A 81 -18.66 -22.36 11.93
CA GLU A 81 -18.01 -23.56 11.39
C GLU A 81 -17.87 -23.48 9.86
N ALA A 82 -18.90 -23.00 9.17
CA ALA A 82 -18.84 -22.81 7.72
C ALA A 82 -17.81 -21.75 7.31
N LEU A 83 -17.68 -20.66 8.08
CA LEU A 83 -16.71 -19.59 7.81
C LEU A 83 -15.27 -19.99 8.14
N ILE A 84 -15.09 -20.87 9.14
CA ILE A 84 -13.82 -21.51 9.48
C ILE A 84 -13.43 -22.49 8.38
N SER A 85 -14.36 -23.34 7.95
CA SER A 85 -14.15 -24.33 6.87
C SER A 85 -13.78 -23.67 5.55
N ALA A 86 -14.41 -22.54 5.22
CA ALA A 86 -14.06 -21.71 4.06
C ALA A 86 -12.73 -20.94 4.22
N GLY A 87 -12.08 -21.03 5.38
CA GLY A 87 -10.74 -20.49 5.61
C GLY A 87 -10.67 -18.99 5.93
N PHE A 88 -11.79 -18.34 6.26
CA PHE A 88 -11.82 -16.91 6.60
C PHE A 88 -11.54 -16.63 8.09
N LEU A 89 -11.76 -17.63 8.95
CA LEU A 89 -11.59 -17.54 10.40
C LEU A 89 -10.59 -18.61 10.88
N ILE A 90 -9.77 -18.28 11.87
CA ILE A 90 -8.78 -19.16 12.49
C ILE A 90 -9.19 -19.40 13.94
N VAL A 91 -9.31 -20.66 14.35
CA VAL A 91 -9.56 -21.02 15.76
C VAL A 91 -8.23 -21.11 16.49
N GLU A 92 -8.15 -20.46 17.65
CA GLU A 92 -7.01 -20.61 18.55
C GLU A 92 -7.28 -21.77 19.51
N HIS A 93 -6.49 -22.82 19.38
CA HIS A 93 -6.49 -23.92 20.34
C HIS A 93 -5.42 -23.67 21.40
N ASP A 94 -5.81 -23.82 22.67
CA ASP A 94 -4.89 -23.82 23.81
C ASP A 94 -3.72 -24.78 23.52
N ALA A 95 -2.49 -24.32 23.78
CA ALA A 95 -1.24 -24.94 23.36
C ALA A 95 -0.94 -26.28 24.08
N SER A 96 -1.72 -27.32 23.79
CA SER A 96 -1.45 -28.67 24.29
C SER A 96 -1.79 -29.81 23.33
N ASN A 97 -2.12 -29.55 22.06
CA ASN A 97 -2.06 -30.60 21.04
C ASN A 97 -1.27 -30.11 19.83
N SER A 98 0.05 -30.26 19.93
CA SER A 98 0.87 -30.57 18.78
C SER A 98 0.29 -31.84 18.15
N LEU A 99 -0.14 -31.79 16.88
CA LEU A 99 -0.02 -32.85 15.87
C LEU A 99 -0.74 -32.44 14.57
N HIS A 100 0.09 -32.13 13.56
CA HIS A 100 -0.05 -32.49 12.14
C HIS A 100 -1.45 -32.88 11.63
N ASN A 101 -1.97 -32.12 10.66
CA ASN A 101 -2.59 -32.75 9.49
C ASN A 101 -1.92 -32.25 8.20
N LYS A 102 -0.82 -32.93 7.87
CA LYS A 102 -0.17 -32.91 6.57
C LYS A 102 -0.90 -33.95 5.72
N THR A 103 -1.95 -33.55 5.01
CA THR A 103 -2.51 -34.41 3.95
C THR A 103 -1.58 -34.31 2.74
N GLN A 104 -0.71 -35.30 2.57
CA GLN A 104 0.04 -35.52 1.34
C GLN A 104 -0.77 -36.45 0.43
N LEU A 105 -1.08 -36.01 -0.79
CA LEU A 105 -1.30 -36.91 -1.93
C LEU A 105 -0.68 -36.31 -3.21
N ALA A 106 0.23 -37.10 -3.76
CA ALA A 106 0.74 -37.14 -5.14
C ALA A 106 1.56 -35.96 -5.71
N THR A 107 2.87 -36.20 -5.66
CA THR A 107 3.99 -35.56 -6.36
C THR A 107 3.80 -35.50 -7.88
N VAL A 108 3.89 -34.30 -8.46
CA VAL A 108 4.57 -34.08 -9.74
C VAL A 108 5.60 -32.98 -9.51
N SER A 109 6.86 -33.36 -9.69
CA SER A 109 8.06 -32.53 -9.50
C SER A 109 8.17 -31.44 -10.58
N VAL A 110 8.14 -30.16 -10.18
CA VAL A 110 8.63 -29.02 -10.98
C VAL A 110 9.26 -27.98 -10.01
N PRO A 111 10.40 -27.34 -10.33
CA PRO A 111 11.29 -26.69 -9.35
C PRO A 111 10.74 -25.43 -8.68
N SER A 112 11.25 -25.16 -7.47
CA SER A 112 11.01 -24.02 -6.59
C SER A 112 10.87 -22.67 -7.30
N GLU A 113 9.65 -22.12 -7.24
CA GLU A 113 9.22 -20.86 -7.87
C GLU A 113 9.51 -19.63 -6.98
N GLU A 114 10.75 -19.48 -6.51
CA GLU A 114 11.22 -18.26 -5.81
C GLU A 114 11.97 -17.29 -6.75
N LYS A 115 11.92 -17.55 -8.07
CA LYS A 115 12.67 -16.77 -9.07
C LYS A 115 11.90 -16.34 -10.31
N ARG A 116 10.57 -16.55 -10.38
CA ARG A 116 9.79 -16.26 -11.61
C ARG A 116 8.72 -15.18 -11.47
N ARG A 117 8.68 -14.46 -10.33
CA ARG A 117 7.79 -13.32 -10.12
C ARG A 117 8.30 -12.00 -10.73
N GLY A 118 9.14 -12.09 -11.77
CA GLY A 118 9.82 -10.96 -12.40
C GLY A 118 9.27 -10.52 -13.76
N GLU A 119 8.59 -11.37 -14.54
CA GLU A 119 8.46 -11.08 -15.98
C GLU A 119 7.03 -11.04 -16.56
N GLU A 120 5.98 -11.45 -15.84
CA GLU A 120 4.62 -11.49 -16.42
C GLU A 120 3.61 -10.53 -15.76
N ARG A 121 4.04 -9.29 -15.48
CA ARG A 121 3.14 -8.16 -15.11
C ARG A 121 3.12 -7.03 -16.14
N GLN A 122 3.61 -7.27 -17.36
CA GLN A 122 3.26 -6.43 -18.49
C GLN A 122 1.98 -6.93 -19.13
N ARG A 123 0.84 -6.41 -18.64
CA ARG A 123 -0.43 -6.14 -19.37
C ARG A 123 -1.60 -6.17 -18.40
N ARG A 124 -1.80 -5.06 -17.70
CA ARG A 124 -3.11 -4.46 -17.35
C ARG A 124 -2.80 -3.13 -16.69
N VAL A 125 -3.34 -2.05 -17.26
CA VAL A 125 -3.18 -0.69 -16.77
C VAL A 125 -4.02 -0.56 -15.50
N ASP A 126 -3.47 -0.99 -14.37
CA ASP A 126 -4.09 -0.85 -13.06
C ASP A 126 -3.55 0.42 -12.38
N ASN A 127 -4.45 1.14 -11.71
CA ASN A 127 -4.18 2.46 -11.13
C ASN A 127 -3.31 2.29 -9.87
N SER A 128 -2.00 2.09 -10.10
CA SER A 128 -0.97 1.95 -9.07
C SER A 128 -1.10 3.06 -8.04
N ARG A 129 -1.34 2.68 -6.78
CA ARG A 129 -1.05 3.56 -5.64
C ARG A 129 0.39 4.05 -5.78
N PHE A 130 0.64 5.30 -5.39
CA PHE A 130 1.95 5.90 -5.59
C PHE A 130 3.01 5.18 -4.75
N SER A 131 4.01 4.65 -5.44
CA SER A 131 5.26 4.18 -4.85
C SER A 131 6.32 5.25 -5.08
N PRO A 132 6.93 5.78 -4.00
CA PRO A 132 8.05 6.70 -4.15
C PRO A 132 9.22 6.03 -4.89
N PRO A 133 9.95 6.76 -5.74
CA PRO A 133 11.14 6.24 -6.41
C PRO A 133 12.25 5.92 -5.42
N LEU A 134 13.11 4.98 -5.78
CA LEU A 134 14.40 4.83 -5.12
C LEU A 134 15.29 6.03 -5.47
N ASP A 135 16.24 6.36 -4.61
CA ASP A 135 17.18 7.47 -4.84
C ASP A 135 17.95 7.30 -6.17
N VAL A 136 18.33 6.06 -6.48
CA VAL A 136 18.97 5.69 -7.75
C VAL A 136 18.09 5.96 -8.98
N ASP A 137 16.77 5.80 -8.85
CA ASP A 137 15.84 6.05 -9.96
C ASP A 137 15.73 7.55 -10.25
N THR A 138 15.77 8.39 -9.21
CA THR A 138 15.79 9.85 -9.35
C THR A 138 17.09 10.32 -10.01
N VAL A 139 18.24 9.80 -9.59
CA VAL A 139 19.55 10.13 -10.20
C VAL A 139 19.55 9.79 -11.68
N PHE A 140 19.19 8.55 -12.04
CA PHE A 140 19.14 8.11 -13.43
C PHE A 140 18.21 8.97 -14.29
N TYR A 141 17.03 9.32 -13.75
CA TYR A 141 16.08 10.15 -14.47
C TYR A 141 16.62 11.57 -14.72
N PHE A 142 17.26 12.19 -13.74
CA PHE A 142 17.82 13.53 -13.86
C PHE A 142 18.98 13.57 -14.86
N GLU A 143 19.89 12.59 -14.80
CA GLU A 143 20.98 12.46 -15.78
C GLU A 143 20.45 12.25 -17.20
N SER A 144 19.41 11.42 -17.38
CA SER A 144 18.76 11.23 -18.69
C SER A 144 18.12 12.51 -19.25
N LYS A 145 17.84 13.49 -18.39
CA LYS A 145 17.31 14.81 -18.76
C LYS A 145 18.36 15.91 -18.82
N GLY A 146 19.65 15.56 -18.71
CA GLY A 146 20.76 16.50 -18.76
C GLY A 146 20.92 17.36 -17.50
N SER A 147 20.44 16.87 -16.35
CA SER A 147 20.60 17.50 -15.04
C SER A 147 21.63 16.73 -14.20
N THR A 148 22.05 17.29 -13.07
CA THR A 148 23.12 16.71 -12.23
C THR A 148 22.60 15.75 -11.16
N SER A 149 23.42 14.79 -10.75
CA SER A 149 23.11 13.87 -9.64
C SER A 149 22.81 14.62 -8.32
N ILE A 150 23.53 15.71 -8.05
CA ILE A 150 23.31 16.57 -6.88
C ILE A 150 21.92 17.21 -6.90
N GLU A 151 21.41 17.60 -8.08
CA GLU A 151 20.04 18.12 -8.20
C GLU A 151 18.99 17.03 -7.99
N ALA A 152 19.30 15.80 -8.40
CA ALA A 152 18.45 14.64 -8.17
C ALA A 152 18.32 14.30 -6.68
N GLU A 153 19.44 14.28 -5.94
CA GLU A 153 19.45 14.07 -4.49
C GLU A 153 18.64 15.14 -3.76
N LYS A 154 18.83 16.42 -4.13
CA LYS A 154 18.05 17.54 -3.56
C LYS A 154 16.55 17.36 -3.80
N PHE A 155 16.16 16.90 -4.98
CA PHE A 155 14.77 16.62 -5.31
C PHE A 155 14.24 15.44 -4.47
N TRP A 156 15.00 14.36 -4.36
CA TRP A 156 14.61 13.17 -3.60
C TRP A 156 14.42 13.49 -2.11
N LEU A 157 15.41 14.11 -1.47
CA LEU A 157 15.36 14.49 -0.04
C LEU A 157 14.17 15.43 0.27
N PHE A 158 13.88 16.38 -0.63
CA PHE A 158 12.76 17.31 -0.44
C PHE A 158 11.41 16.60 -0.42
N TYR A 159 11.17 15.68 -1.35
CA TYR A 159 9.89 14.98 -1.41
C TYR A 159 9.81 13.82 -0.42
N ASP A 160 10.93 13.18 -0.08
CA ASP A 160 10.99 12.15 0.95
C ASP A 160 10.64 12.72 2.33
N SER A 161 11.20 13.88 2.71
CA SER A 161 10.86 14.56 3.97
C SER A 161 9.38 14.97 4.08
N LYS A 162 8.69 15.06 2.94
CA LYS A 162 7.25 15.36 2.84
C LYS A 162 6.39 14.12 2.64
N ASN A 163 6.96 12.92 2.79
CA ASN A 163 6.31 11.64 2.50
C ASN A 163 5.63 11.62 1.12
N TRP A 164 6.27 12.30 0.16
CA TRP A 164 5.84 12.48 -1.22
C TRP A 164 4.46 13.10 -1.40
N MET A 165 4.06 13.99 -0.48
CA MET A 165 2.80 14.72 -0.53
C MET A 165 2.87 15.95 -1.45
N VAL A 166 1.81 16.17 -2.24
CA VAL A 166 1.56 17.39 -3.01
C VAL A 166 0.16 17.90 -2.63
N GLY A 167 0.12 18.88 -1.73
CA GLY A 167 -1.14 19.32 -1.11
C GLY A 167 -1.68 18.27 -0.14
N LYS A 168 -2.95 17.88 -0.31
CA LYS A 168 -3.65 16.89 0.56
C LYS A 168 -3.49 15.44 0.11
N SER A 169 -2.72 15.17 -0.95
CA SER A 169 -2.62 13.84 -1.55
C SER A 169 -1.18 13.48 -1.89
N LYS A 170 -0.87 12.17 -1.94
CA LYS A 170 0.40 11.70 -2.46
C LYS A 170 0.54 12.04 -3.94
N MET A 171 1.76 12.38 -4.34
CA MET A 171 2.14 12.59 -5.73
C MET A 171 1.73 11.37 -6.56
N LYS A 172 1.38 11.54 -7.84
CA LYS A 172 1.01 10.39 -8.71
C LYS A 172 2.09 10.06 -9.74
N LYS A 173 2.78 11.09 -10.26
CA LYS A 173 3.79 10.97 -11.31
C LYS A 173 5.01 11.81 -10.95
N TRP A 174 5.97 11.23 -10.23
CA TRP A 174 7.13 11.96 -9.74
C TRP A 174 8.04 12.47 -10.85
N GLN A 175 8.14 11.74 -11.97
CA GLN A 175 8.89 12.15 -13.15
C GLN A 175 8.39 13.48 -13.74
N SER A 176 7.09 13.75 -13.68
CA SER A 176 6.52 15.03 -14.12
C SER A 176 6.91 16.17 -13.19
N ALA A 177 6.91 15.93 -11.87
CA ALA A 177 7.39 16.90 -10.90
C ALA A 177 8.91 17.15 -11.05
N ALA A 178 9.69 16.11 -11.28
CA ALA A 178 11.13 16.18 -11.57
C ALA A 178 11.42 16.98 -12.84
N SER A 179 10.69 16.73 -13.93
CA SER A 179 10.82 17.53 -15.16
C SER A 179 10.55 19.03 -14.91
N GLY A 180 9.54 19.34 -14.10
CA GLY A 180 9.25 20.73 -13.71
C GLY A 180 10.32 21.33 -12.81
N TRP A 181 10.90 20.53 -11.91
CA TRP A 181 12.03 20.93 -11.06
C TRP A 181 13.25 21.32 -11.91
N ILE A 182 13.64 20.46 -12.84
CA ILE A 182 14.79 20.68 -13.73
C ILE A 182 14.60 21.97 -14.55
N LYS A 183 13.43 22.15 -15.18
CA LYS A 183 13.14 23.36 -15.97
C LYS A 183 13.24 24.64 -15.15
N ARG A 184 12.74 24.63 -13.91
CA ARG A 184 12.82 25.82 -13.02
C ARG A 184 14.26 26.10 -12.61
N ASN A 185 15.03 25.07 -12.28
CA ASN A 185 16.42 25.27 -11.85
C ASN A 185 17.31 25.76 -13.00
N GLN A 186 17.12 25.24 -14.23
CA GLN A 186 17.82 25.75 -15.41
C GLN A 186 17.47 27.22 -15.70
N ALA A 187 16.21 27.63 -15.53
CA ALA A 187 15.81 29.02 -15.68
C ALA A 187 16.41 29.93 -14.58
N GLU A 188 16.51 29.44 -13.34
CA GLU A 188 17.16 30.15 -12.22
C GLU A 188 18.66 30.34 -12.46
N VAL A 189 19.36 29.30 -12.95
CA VAL A 189 20.79 29.38 -13.30
C VAL A 189 20.99 30.40 -14.43
N ASN A 190 20.25 30.28 -15.53
CA ASN A 190 20.35 31.24 -16.65
C ASN A 190 20.06 32.69 -16.21
N LYS A 191 19.08 32.90 -15.31
CA LYS A 191 18.79 34.22 -14.78
C LYS A 191 19.95 34.77 -13.94
N LYS A 192 20.60 33.95 -13.12
CA LYS A 192 21.78 34.34 -12.35
C LYS A 192 22.96 34.65 -13.26
N ASP A 193 23.15 33.88 -14.33
CA ASP A 193 24.21 34.11 -15.31
C ASP A 193 23.99 35.41 -16.10
N ILE A 194 22.75 35.70 -16.51
CA ILE A 194 22.40 36.97 -17.16
C ILE A 194 22.62 38.16 -16.22
N LEU A 195 22.20 38.04 -14.96
CA LEU A 195 22.41 39.08 -13.96
C LEU A 195 23.91 39.29 -13.69
N ALA A 196 24.68 38.22 -13.52
CA ALA A 196 26.13 38.28 -13.33
C ALA A 196 26.85 38.89 -14.55
N ALA A 197 26.44 38.53 -15.78
CA ALA A 197 26.96 39.13 -17.01
C ALA A 197 26.60 40.62 -17.11
N SER A 198 25.38 41.01 -16.74
CA SER A 198 24.96 42.42 -16.71
C SER A 198 25.66 43.25 -15.64
N SER A 199 26.03 42.64 -14.51
CA SER A 199 26.85 43.28 -13.48
C SER A 199 28.34 43.35 -13.85
N ALA A 200 28.81 42.48 -14.76
CA ALA A 200 30.18 42.49 -15.29
C ALA A 200 30.34 43.46 -16.47
N SER A 201 29.29 43.71 -17.25
CA SER A 201 29.24 44.80 -18.24
C SER A 201 28.98 46.13 -17.54
N ASN A 202 30.01 46.63 -16.86
CA ASN A 202 30.07 48.00 -16.38
C ASN A 202 29.88 48.93 -17.59
N TRP A 203 28.83 49.76 -17.58
CA TRP A 203 28.68 50.85 -18.55
C TRP A 203 29.97 51.69 -18.50
N HIS A 204 30.71 51.75 -19.60
CA HIS A 204 31.88 52.61 -19.68
C HIS A 204 31.44 54.06 -19.42
N GLU A 205 31.97 54.66 -18.36
CA GLU A 205 31.87 56.10 -18.04
C GLU A 205 32.58 57.01 -19.08
N GLU A 206 32.82 56.53 -20.31
CA GLU A 206 33.49 57.29 -21.38
C GLU A 206 32.52 57.93 -22.40
N ASP A 207 31.20 57.77 -22.25
CA ASP A 207 30.20 58.33 -23.18
C ASP A 207 29.50 59.61 -22.66
N LEU A 208 30.07 60.28 -21.64
CA LEU A 208 29.77 61.68 -21.36
C LEU A 208 30.76 62.55 -22.12
N GLY A 209 30.52 62.68 -23.43
CA GLY A 209 31.18 63.64 -24.28
C GLY A 209 31.08 65.05 -23.70
N LEU A 210 32.24 65.62 -23.38
CA LEU A 210 32.50 67.06 -23.40
C LEU A 210 32.10 67.67 -24.75
#